data_AF-A0A0C9SPF2-F1
#
_entry.id   AF-A0A0C9SPF2-F1
#
_cell.length_a   1.000
_cell.length_b   1.000
_cell.length_c   1.000
_cell.angle_alpha   90.00
_cell.angle_beta   90.00
_cell.angle_gamma   90.00
#
_symmetry.space_group_name_H-M   'P 1'
#
loop_
_entity.id
_entity.type
_entity.pdbx_description
1 polymer ?
#
loop_
_entity_poly.entity_id
_entity_poly.type
_entity_poly.pdbx_seq_one_letter_code
_entity_poly.pdbx_strand_id
1 'polypeptide(L)'
;EPGGITRYKYFLLVMTGAFFFFFIPGYLFQALSMFSWICWIFPNNVPVNQLFGVSSGPGMSLLTFDWSQIAWIGSPLMYPWWAEAHIFFDFVLFFWIITPAMYYTNVWDFFI
;
A
#
# COMPACT_ATOMS: atom_id res chain seq x y z
N GLU A 1 38.75 10.32 20.87
CA GLU A 1 38.46 9.73 19.53
C GLU A 1 37.01 10.03 19.15
N PRO A 2 36.62 10.13 17.86
CA PRO A 2 35.25 10.51 17.53
C PRO A 2 34.30 9.46 18.10
N GLY A 3 33.43 9.88 19.02
CA GLY A 3 32.53 9.04 19.81
C GLY A 3 31.44 8.39 18.96
N GLY A 4 31.83 7.42 18.13
CA GLY A 4 30.92 6.60 17.36
C GLY A 4 30.05 5.74 18.26
N ILE A 5 28.80 5.54 17.86
CA ILE A 5 27.87 4.68 18.58
C ILE A 5 28.47 3.25 18.66
N THR A 6 28.41 2.62 19.83
CA THR A 6 28.90 1.25 19.95
C THR A 6 27.99 0.30 19.17
N ARG A 7 28.53 -0.76 18.57
CA ARG A 7 27.77 -1.74 17.77
C ARG A 7 26.56 -2.29 18.54
N TYR A 8 26.72 -2.49 19.84
CA TYR A 8 25.64 -2.94 20.73
C TYR A 8 24.52 -1.89 20.90
N LYS A 9 24.88 -0.60 21.08
CA LYS A 9 23.90 0.49 21.14
C LYS A 9 23.16 0.66 19.82
N TYR A 10 23.86 0.53 18.70
CA TYR A 10 23.24 0.54 17.36
C TYR A 10 22.25 -0.61 17.21
N PHE A 11 22.66 -1.83 17.55
CA PHE A 11 21.78 -3.00 17.50
C PHE A 11 20.51 -2.80 18.32
N LEU A 12 20.63 -2.34 19.58
CA LEU A 12 19.47 -2.09 20.43
C LEU A 12 18.54 -1.01 19.87
N LEU A 13 19.09 0.05 19.29
CA LEU A 13 18.30 1.13 18.70
C LEU A 13 17.53 0.66 17.46
N VAL A 14 18.18 -0.10 16.58
CA VAL A 14 17.52 -0.66 15.39
C VAL A 14 16.49 -1.72 15.79
N MET A 15 16.77 -2.56 16.79
CA MET A 15 15.87 -3.58 17.29
C MET A 15 14.58 -2.97 17.88
N THR A 16 14.71 -1.95 18.74
CA THR A 16 13.54 -1.29 19.32
C THR A 16 12.78 -0.49 18.26
N GLY A 17 13.48 0.19 17.36
CA GLY A 17 12.87 0.89 16.22
C GLY A 17 12.06 -0.05 15.32
N ALA A 18 12.63 -1.19 14.94
CA ALA A 18 11.95 -2.22 14.15
C ALA A 18 10.74 -2.79 14.90
N PHE A 19 10.87 -3.06 16.21
CA PHE A 19 9.76 -3.52 17.03
C PHE A 19 8.57 -2.56 16.94
N PHE A 20 8.77 -1.25 17.16
CA PHE A 20 7.68 -0.28 17.06
C PHE A 20 7.14 -0.15 15.64
N PHE A 21 8.01 -0.17 14.63
CA PHE A 21 7.62 -0.05 13.23
C PHE A 21 6.69 -1.19 12.77
N PHE A 22 6.88 -2.41 13.26
CA PHE A 22 5.98 -3.54 12.96
C PHE A 22 4.81 -3.66 13.95
N PHE A 23 5.02 -3.33 15.22
CA PHE A 23 4.00 -3.46 16.27
C PHE A 23 2.85 -2.45 16.12
N ILE A 24 3.15 -1.21 15.74
CA ILE A 24 2.15 -0.14 15.61
C ILE A 24 1.11 -0.46 14.52
N PRO A 25 1.48 -0.70 13.25
CA PRO A 25 0.51 -1.02 12.21
C PRO A 25 -0.13 -2.40 12.41
N GLY A 26 0.60 -3.37 12.98
CA GLY A 26 0.10 -4.73 13.16
C GLY A 26 -0.93 -4.91 14.28
N TYR A 27 -0.77 -4.18 15.40
CA TYR A 27 -1.56 -4.42 16.61
C TYR A 27 -2.29 -3.18 17.14
N LEU A 28 -1.67 -2.00 17.09
CA LEU A 28 -2.22 -0.80 17.74
C LEU A 28 -3.15 0.00 16.80
N PHE A 29 -2.81 0.08 15.51
CA PHE A 29 -3.60 0.83 14.54
C PHE A 29 -3.56 0.18 13.15
N GLN A 30 -4.42 -0.81 12.92
CA GLN A 30 -4.53 -1.50 11.63
C GLN A 30 -4.98 -0.61 10.47
N ALA A 31 -5.61 0.54 10.76
CA ALA A 31 -5.96 1.51 9.74
C ALA A 31 -4.71 2.21 9.12
N LEU A 32 -3.52 2.10 9.70
CA LEU A 32 -2.24 2.52 9.08
C LEU A 32 -1.79 1.51 8.00
N SER A 33 -2.21 0.25 8.14
CA SER A 33 -1.93 -0.83 7.20
C SER A 33 -2.84 -0.73 5.96
N MET A 34 -4.14 -0.49 6.17
CA MET A 34 -5.13 -0.23 5.10
C MET A 34 -5.48 1.25 5.01
N PHE A 35 -4.54 2.07 4.56
CA PHE A 35 -4.70 3.53 4.53
C PHE A 35 -5.58 4.00 3.36
N SER A 36 -6.90 4.02 3.58
CA SER A 36 -7.93 4.49 2.63
C SER A 36 -8.26 5.98 2.81
N TRP A 37 -7.24 6.84 2.86
CA TRP A 37 -7.41 8.26 3.19
C TRP A 37 -8.37 9.02 2.26
N ILE A 38 -8.44 8.62 0.98
CA ILE A 38 -9.31 9.23 -0.03
C ILE A 38 -10.78 8.97 0.31
N CYS A 39 -11.12 7.77 0.78
CA CYS A 39 -12.46 7.41 1.22
C CYS A 39 -12.86 8.15 2.52
N TRP A 40 -11.90 8.57 3.35
CA TRP A 40 -12.18 9.39 4.53
C TRP A 40 -12.53 10.84 4.20
N ILE A 41 -11.98 11.39 3.10
CA ILE A 41 -12.29 12.75 2.64
C ILE A 41 -13.66 12.80 1.95
N PHE A 42 -14.00 11.77 1.17
CA PHE A 42 -15.26 11.69 0.41
C PHE A 42 -16.10 10.46 0.78
N PRO A 43 -16.59 10.35 2.03
CA PRO A 43 -17.23 9.13 2.52
C PRO A 43 -18.56 8.80 1.83
N ASN A 44 -19.26 9.80 1.29
CA ASN A 44 -20.60 9.62 0.71
C ASN A 44 -20.59 9.32 -0.80
N ASN A 45 -19.43 9.27 -1.45
CA ASN A 45 -19.34 9.03 -2.89
C ASN A 45 -19.14 7.55 -3.19
N VAL A 46 -20.21 6.88 -3.64
CA VAL A 46 -20.21 5.45 -4.00
C VAL A 46 -19.12 5.07 -5.02
N PRO A 47 -18.90 5.83 -6.12
CA PRO A 47 -17.83 5.50 -7.08
C PRO A 47 -16.43 5.60 -6.46
N VAL A 48 -16.20 6.58 -5.60
CA VAL A 48 -14.90 6.78 -4.93
C VAL A 48 -14.62 5.64 -3.97
N ASN A 49 -15.63 5.22 -3.19
CA ASN A 49 -15.47 4.09 -2.26
C ASN A 49 -15.27 2.76 -2.98
N GLN A 50 -15.84 2.58 -4.17
CA GLN A 50 -15.64 1.39 -5.01
C GLN A 50 -14.23 1.32 -5.60
N LEU A 51 -13.63 2.45 -5.97
CA LEU A 51 -12.30 2.49 -6.58
C LEU A 51 -11.16 2.54 -5.55
N PHE A 52 -11.34 3.32 -4.48
CA PHE A 52 -10.30 3.59 -3.47
C PHE A 52 -10.48 2.81 -2.17
N GLY A 53 -11.56 2.03 -2.03
CA GLY A 53 -11.74 1.17 -0.87
C GLY A 53 -10.69 0.06 -0.84
N VAL A 54 -9.84 0.03 0.19
CA VAL A 54 -8.77 -0.98 0.31
C VAL A 54 -9.30 -2.38 0.66
N SER A 55 -10.49 -2.48 1.27
CA SER A 55 -11.13 -3.76 1.63
C SER A 55 -12.22 -4.21 0.63
N SER A 56 -12.90 -3.26 0.00
CA SER A 56 -14.08 -3.50 -0.85
C SER A 56 -13.86 -3.17 -2.33
N GLY A 57 -12.69 -2.67 -2.69
CA GLY A 57 -12.33 -2.23 -4.04
C GLY A 57 -10.90 -2.59 -4.41
N PRO A 58 -10.42 -2.19 -5.60
CA PRO A 58 -9.06 -2.45 -6.06
C PRO A 58 -7.99 -1.66 -5.31
N GLY A 59 -8.38 -0.82 -4.33
CA GLY A 59 -7.45 -0.12 -3.45
C GLY A 59 -6.46 0.76 -4.21
N MET A 60 -6.96 1.73 -4.99
CA MET A 60 -6.11 2.65 -5.80
C MET A 60 -5.26 3.64 -4.96
N SER A 61 -5.01 3.37 -3.69
CA SER A 61 -4.08 4.16 -2.87
C SER A 61 -2.67 3.58 -2.93
N LEU A 62 -1.67 4.45 -3.12
CA LEU A 62 -0.24 4.08 -3.17
C LEU A 62 0.44 4.10 -1.80
N LEU A 63 -0.32 4.42 -0.76
CA LEU A 63 0.22 4.67 0.57
C LEU A 63 -0.23 3.57 1.51
N THR A 64 0.72 2.77 1.98
CA THR A 64 0.60 1.92 3.16
C THR A 64 1.81 2.17 4.04
N PHE A 65 1.61 2.22 5.35
CA PHE A 65 2.68 2.44 6.32
C PHE A 65 3.17 1.13 6.95
N ASP A 66 2.72 -0.01 6.44
CA ASP A 66 3.08 -1.34 6.93
C ASP A 66 3.95 -2.08 5.91
N TRP A 67 5.23 -2.25 6.25
CA TRP A 67 6.17 -3.00 5.43
C TRP A 67 5.80 -4.48 5.28
N SER A 68 5.06 -5.04 6.25
CA SER A 68 4.62 -6.43 6.21
C SER A 68 3.61 -6.66 5.08
N GLN A 69 2.74 -5.68 4.82
CA GLN A 69 1.79 -5.73 3.69
C GLN A 69 2.51 -5.69 2.35
N ILE A 70 3.55 -4.85 2.24
CA ILE A 70 4.36 -4.74 1.02
C ILE A 70 5.12 -6.06 0.79
N ALA A 71 5.78 -6.58 1.83
CA ALA A 71 6.55 -7.82 1.74
C ALA A 71 5.68 -9.06 1.45
N TRP A 72 4.39 -9.03 1.80
CA TRP A 72 3.45 -10.13 1.55
C TRP A 72 3.22 -10.40 0.06
N ILE A 73 3.20 -9.35 -0.77
CA ILE A 73 3.03 -9.47 -2.24
C ILE A 73 4.35 -9.82 -2.94
N GLY A 74 5.48 -9.65 -2.24
CA GLY A 74 6.83 -9.89 -2.73
C GLY A 74 7.73 -8.74 -2.33
N SER A 75 8.90 -9.04 -1.78
CA SER A 75 9.82 -8.01 -1.30
C SER A 75 10.40 -7.19 -2.45
N PRO A 76 10.05 -5.90 -2.61
CA PRO A 76 10.54 -5.07 -3.71
C PRO A 76 12.07 -4.94 -3.67
N LEU A 77 12.66 -4.88 -2.47
CA LEU A 77 14.12 -4.80 -2.28
C LEU A 77 14.95 -5.88 -3.00
N MET A 78 14.33 -7.01 -3.39
CA MET A 78 15.01 -8.09 -4.12
C MET A 78 15.07 -7.83 -5.63
N TYR A 79 14.17 -7.02 -6.18
CA TYR A 79 14.04 -6.77 -7.60
C TYR A 79 14.75 -5.45 -8.00
N PRO A 80 15.30 -5.36 -9.23
CA PRO A 80 15.89 -4.11 -9.70
C PRO A 80 14.80 -3.05 -9.95
N TRP A 81 15.09 -1.80 -9.62
CA TRP A 81 14.14 -0.67 -9.69
C TRP A 81 13.42 -0.51 -11.05
N TRP A 82 14.11 -0.82 -12.15
CA TRP A 82 13.54 -0.72 -13.49
C TRP A 82 12.43 -1.75 -13.72
N ALA A 83 12.58 -2.97 -13.18
CA ALA A 83 11.55 -4.00 -13.29
C ALA A 83 10.32 -3.62 -12.44
N GLU A 84 10.55 -3.07 -11.26
CA GLU A 84 9.47 -2.54 -10.41
C GLU A 84 8.69 -1.42 -11.11
N ALA A 85 9.39 -0.52 -11.80
CA ALA A 85 8.76 0.58 -12.53
C ALA A 85 7.84 0.09 -13.66
N HIS A 86 8.22 -0.97 -14.38
CA HIS A 86 7.36 -1.57 -15.42
C HIS A 86 6.14 -2.25 -14.84
N ILE A 87 6.33 -3.05 -13.79
CA ILE A 87 5.20 -3.71 -13.10
C ILE A 87 4.23 -2.66 -12.56
N PHE A 88 4.75 -1.57 -11.97
CA PHE A 88 3.95 -0.48 -11.48
C PHE A 88 3.21 0.26 -12.61
N PHE A 89 3.87 0.51 -13.73
CA PHE A 89 3.26 1.13 -14.90
C PHE A 89 2.11 0.29 -15.46
N ASP A 90 2.32 -1.02 -15.63
CA ASP A 90 1.29 -1.94 -16.08
C ASP A 90 0.13 -2.00 -15.09
N PHE A 91 0.42 -2.02 -13.79
CA PHE A 91 -0.61 -2.00 -12.76
C PHE A 91 -1.49 -0.75 -12.86
N VAL A 92 -0.89 0.45 -12.99
CA VAL A 92 -1.65 1.70 -13.16
C VAL A 92 -2.45 1.69 -14.46
N LEU A 93 -1.85 1.26 -15.57
CA LEU A 93 -2.52 1.25 -16.87
C LEU A 93 -3.75 0.31 -16.86
N PHE A 94 -3.58 -0.92 -16.38
CA PHE A 94 -4.67 -1.89 -16.41
C PHE A 94 -5.68 -1.68 -15.28
N PHE A 95 -5.24 -1.62 -14.03
CA PHE A 95 -6.16 -1.60 -12.89
C PHE A 95 -6.74 -0.21 -12.60
N TRP A 96 -5.99 0.87 -12.84
CA TRP A 96 -6.46 2.23 -12.54
C TRP A 96 -7.13 2.94 -13.71
N ILE A 97 -6.82 2.55 -14.94
CA ILE A 97 -7.38 3.20 -16.13
C ILE A 97 -8.33 2.26 -16.85
N ILE A 98 -7.86 1.10 -17.31
CA ILE A 98 -8.66 0.21 -18.16
C ILE A 98 -9.83 -0.42 -17.39
N THR A 99 -9.59 -1.01 -16.20
CA THR A 99 -10.64 -1.64 -15.40
C THR A 99 -11.80 -0.70 -15.06
N PRO A 100 -11.59 0.51 -14.50
CA PRO A 100 -12.70 1.43 -14.24
C PRO A 100 -13.32 1.97 -15.54
N ALA A 101 -12.52 2.24 -16.58
CA ALA A 101 -13.07 2.67 -17.87
C ALA A 101 -14.05 1.63 -18.42
N MET A 102 -13.69 0.34 -18.39
CA MET A 102 -14.55 -0.75 -18.83
C MET A 102 -15.77 -0.94 -17.92
N TYR A 103 -15.62 -0.78 -16.60
CA TYR A 103 -16.71 -0.90 -15.64
C TYR A 103 -17.78 0.20 -15.84
N TYR A 104 -17.37 1.46 -16.04
CA TYR A 104 -18.32 2.56 -16.24
C TYR A 104 -18.86 2.69 -17.67
N THR A 105 -18.21 2.06 -18.66
CA THR A 105 -18.68 2.06 -20.06
C THR A 105 -19.56 0.85 -20.40
N ASN A 106 -19.92 0.01 -19.42
CA ASN A 106 -20.81 -1.17 -19.62
C ASN A 106 -20.41 -2.02 -20.84
N VAL A 107 -19.10 -2.18 -21.11
CA VAL A 107 -18.61 -2.95 -22.27
C VAL A 107 -19.11 -4.40 -22.21
N TRP A 108 -19.35 -4.89 -21.00
CA TRP A 108 -19.95 -6.18 -20.71
C TRP A 108 -21.36 -5.95 -20.18
N ASP A 109 -22.34 -5.72 -21.04
CA ASP A 109 -23.78 -5.74 -20.70
C ASP A 109 -24.18 -7.13 -20.11
N PHE A 110 -23.64 -7.48 -18.95
CA PHE A 110 -24.00 -8.64 -18.17
C PHE A 110 -25.21 -8.24 -17.31
N PHE A 111 -26.32 -8.01 -18.03
CA PHE A 111 -27.71 -8.07 -17.60
C PHE A 111 -28.02 -7.51 -16.19
N ILE A 112 -28.62 -6.32 -16.16
CA ILE A 112 -29.69 -6.00 -15.20
C ILE A 112 -30.66 -7.17 -15.11
#